data_AF-A0A8S9VVP2-F1
#
_entry.id   AF-A0A8S9VVP2-F1
#
_cell.length_a   1.000
_cell.length_b   1.000
_cell.length_c   1.000
_cell.angle_alpha   90.00
_cell.angle_beta   90.00
_cell.angle_gamma   90.00
#
_symmetry.space_group_name_H-M   'P 1'
#
loop_
_entity.id
_entity.type
_entity.pdbx_description
1 polymer ?
#
loop_
_entity_poly.entity_id
_entity_poly.type
_entity_poly.pdbx_seq_one_letter_code
_entity_poly.pdbx_strand_id
1 'polypeptide(L)'
;MNKKVVVPGDFLSDDVQKAGDGTYVRDGKIYAKLYGVASDKGKVRVVPLSGLYIPSSGDVIIGTVKSVTFSNWILEIKSPYEGWLNYSEYPRRIDSSDMSKYLTVGDSVMVLVKELTPSMKVDLTMRNNRSMVIKNGILMEISPVKVPRVIGRGGSMISMLKKETNCNIFVGQNGVIWVTGKDNDVVKAVDAINIIENEANKQGLTERIGKLLKGELKEKKEEPESPDILNELLD
;
A
#
# COMPACT_ATOMS: atom_id res chain seq x y z
N MET A 1 26.59 -5.09 1.49
CA MET A 1 26.06 -6.28 0.77
C MET A 1 25.26 -5.80 -0.42
N ASN A 2 25.71 -6.14 -1.63
CA ASN A 2 25.01 -5.77 -2.87
C ASN A 2 23.64 -6.44 -2.90
N LYS A 3 22.60 -5.65 -3.17
CA LYS A 3 21.25 -6.13 -3.43
C LYS A 3 21.28 -6.90 -4.74
N LYS A 4 21.11 -8.22 -4.70
CA LYS A 4 21.04 -9.05 -5.92
C LYS A 4 19.61 -9.04 -6.44
N VAL A 5 19.43 -8.59 -7.69
CA VAL A 5 18.17 -8.74 -8.40
C VAL A 5 18.06 -10.19 -8.87
N VAL A 6 16.88 -10.78 -8.71
CA VAL A 6 16.59 -12.18 -9.04
C VAL A 6 15.31 -12.28 -9.86
N VAL A 7 15.23 -13.32 -10.68
CA VAL A 7 14.05 -13.70 -11.46
C VAL A 7 13.45 -15.01 -10.95
N PRO A 8 12.16 -15.30 -11.21
CA PRO A 8 11.56 -16.57 -10.84
C PRO A 8 12.37 -17.77 -11.36
N GLY A 9 12.66 -18.73 -10.48
CA GLY A 9 13.49 -19.91 -10.78
C GLY A 9 14.96 -19.78 -10.39
N ASP A 10 15.45 -18.59 -10.02
CA ASP A 10 16.82 -18.40 -9.53
C ASP A 10 17.04 -19.15 -8.21
N PHE A 11 18.15 -19.87 -8.09
CA PHE A 11 18.58 -20.49 -6.84
C PHE A 11 19.01 -19.43 -5.82
N LEU A 12 18.53 -19.58 -4.58
CA LEU A 12 18.82 -18.66 -3.49
C LEU A 12 19.59 -19.30 -2.34
N SER A 13 19.21 -20.50 -1.92
CA SER A 13 19.83 -21.21 -0.80
C SER A 13 19.42 -22.68 -0.76
N ASP A 14 20.22 -23.49 -0.10
CA ASP A 14 20.11 -24.91 0.17
C ASP A 14 19.60 -25.20 1.60
N ASP A 15 19.43 -24.16 2.43
CA ASP A 15 18.87 -24.25 3.77
C ASP A 15 17.36 -23.95 3.76
N VAL A 16 16.54 -24.99 3.51
CA VAL A 16 15.07 -24.87 3.38
C VAL A 16 14.37 -24.25 4.59
N GLN A 17 14.97 -24.31 5.78
CA GLN A 17 14.38 -23.73 7.01
C GLN A 17 14.36 -22.20 6.97
N LYS A 18 15.21 -21.60 6.12
CA LYS A 18 15.26 -20.15 5.92
C LYS A 18 14.26 -19.65 4.88
N ALA A 19 13.46 -20.50 4.25
CA ALA A 19 12.48 -20.08 3.26
C ALA A 19 11.52 -19.03 3.84
N GLY A 20 11.34 -17.94 3.10
CA GLY A 20 10.42 -16.87 3.45
C GLY A 20 9.68 -16.32 2.24
N ASP A 21 9.12 -15.12 2.39
CA ASP A 21 8.24 -14.52 1.40
C ASP A 21 8.91 -14.35 0.03
N GLY A 22 8.16 -14.60 -1.04
CA GLY A 22 8.66 -14.49 -2.41
C GLY A 22 9.59 -15.64 -2.83
N THR A 23 9.65 -16.73 -2.07
CA THR A 23 10.42 -17.94 -2.40
C THR A 23 9.53 -19.18 -2.48
N TYR A 24 10.06 -20.26 -3.06
CA TYR A 24 9.46 -21.59 -2.97
C TYR A 24 10.56 -22.65 -2.78
N VAL A 25 10.19 -23.79 -2.20
CA VAL A 25 11.09 -24.92 -2.00
C VAL A 25 10.80 -26.00 -3.05
N ARG A 26 11.85 -26.48 -3.71
CA ARG A 26 11.79 -27.61 -4.65
C ARG A 26 13.09 -28.40 -4.53
N ASP A 27 13.01 -29.73 -4.52
CA ASP A 27 14.18 -30.62 -4.47
C ASP A 27 15.18 -30.28 -3.34
N GLY A 28 14.66 -29.87 -2.16
CA GLY A 28 15.48 -29.49 -1.01
C GLY A 28 16.22 -28.16 -1.14
N LYS A 29 15.86 -27.32 -2.12
CA LYS A 29 16.48 -26.02 -2.38
C LYS A 29 15.44 -24.90 -2.45
N ILE A 30 15.85 -23.70 -2.09
CA ILE A 30 15.05 -22.47 -2.14
C ILE A 30 15.32 -21.77 -3.47
N TYR A 31 14.23 -21.44 -4.15
CA TYR A 31 14.23 -20.70 -5.41
C TYR A 31 13.39 -19.43 -5.29
N ALA A 32 13.72 -18.43 -6.10
CA ALA A 32 12.93 -17.22 -6.22
C ALA A 32 11.57 -17.52 -6.88
N LYS A 33 10.47 -17.07 -6.28
CA LYS A 33 9.12 -17.13 -6.86
C LYS A 33 8.79 -15.86 -7.66
N LEU A 34 9.41 -14.74 -7.29
CA LEU A 34 9.08 -13.40 -7.78
C LEU A 34 10.30 -12.75 -8.43
N TYR A 35 10.04 -11.81 -9.34
CA TYR A 35 11.05 -10.86 -9.80
C TYR A 35 11.26 -9.79 -8.73
N GLY A 36 12.48 -9.65 -8.22
CA GLY A 36 12.71 -8.77 -7.09
C GLY A 36 14.15 -8.71 -6.59
N VAL A 37 14.31 -8.15 -5.39
CA VAL A 37 15.59 -8.10 -4.69
C VAL A 37 15.65 -9.21 -3.65
N ALA A 38 16.62 -10.10 -3.79
CA ALA A 38 16.88 -11.12 -2.79
C ALA A 38 17.50 -10.49 -1.53
N SER A 39 17.00 -10.91 -0.36
CA SER A 39 17.52 -10.53 0.94
C SER A 39 17.67 -11.77 1.80
N ASP A 40 18.86 -11.95 2.37
CA ASP A 40 19.12 -12.95 3.38
C ASP A 40 19.48 -12.24 4.69
N LYS A 41 18.48 -12.10 5.55
CA LYS A 41 18.62 -11.52 6.90
C LYS A 41 17.92 -12.44 7.90
N GLY A 42 18.42 -13.66 8.01
CA GLY A 42 17.87 -14.73 8.85
C GLY A 42 16.89 -15.62 8.10
N LYS A 43 15.94 -15.03 7.35
CA LYS A 43 15.17 -15.73 6.31
C LYS A 43 15.56 -15.23 4.92
N VAL A 44 15.59 -16.15 3.96
CA VAL A 44 15.77 -15.88 2.53
C VAL A 44 14.43 -15.44 1.98
N ARG A 45 14.36 -14.18 1.51
CA ARG A 45 13.15 -13.58 0.95
C ARG A 45 13.45 -12.86 -0.36
N VAL A 46 12.44 -12.73 -1.19
CA VAL A 46 12.49 -11.88 -2.39
C VAL A 46 11.49 -10.75 -2.21
N VAL A 47 12.00 -9.52 -2.12
CA VAL A 47 11.17 -8.32 -2.08
C VAL A 47 10.79 -7.98 -3.52
N PRO A 48 9.50 -8.04 -3.90
CA PRO A 48 9.08 -7.81 -5.27
C PRO A 48 9.34 -6.36 -5.71
N LEU A 49 9.70 -6.19 -6.98
CA LEU A 49 9.82 -4.85 -7.60
C LEU A 49 8.51 -4.35 -8.23
N SER A 50 7.53 -5.24 -8.40
CA SER A 50 6.20 -4.97 -8.94
C SER A 50 5.20 -6.02 -8.42
N GLY A 51 3.92 -5.68 -8.40
CA GLY A 51 2.85 -6.62 -8.07
C GLY A 51 1.68 -5.95 -7.36
N LEU A 52 0.60 -6.72 -7.22
CA LEU A 52 -0.55 -6.34 -6.41
C LEU A 52 -0.29 -6.60 -4.93
N TYR A 53 -1.09 -5.99 -4.08
CA TYR A 53 -1.10 -6.29 -2.66
C TYR A 53 -1.62 -7.72 -2.45
N ILE A 54 -0.90 -8.51 -1.65
CA ILE A 54 -1.33 -9.83 -1.19
C ILE A 54 -1.53 -9.72 0.33
N PRO A 55 -2.76 -9.89 0.84
CA PRO A 55 -3.04 -9.64 2.24
C PRO A 55 -2.29 -10.59 3.16
N SER A 56 -1.81 -10.06 4.29
CA SER A 56 -1.18 -10.81 5.37
C SER A 56 -1.86 -10.48 6.70
N SER A 57 -1.98 -11.47 7.58
CA SER A 57 -2.52 -11.25 8.93
C SER A 57 -1.71 -10.18 9.65
N GLY A 58 -2.39 -9.23 10.28
CA GLY A 58 -1.79 -8.09 10.97
C GLY A 58 -1.65 -6.83 10.11
N ASP A 59 -1.91 -6.90 8.80
CA ASP A 59 -1.89 -5.72 7.95
C ASP A 59 -3.01 -4.75 8.30
N VAL A 60 -2.67 -3.47 8.47
CA VAL A 60 -3.66 -2.40 8.56
C VAL A 60 -3.81 -1.78 7.18
N ILE A 61 -5.05 -1.76 6.69
CA ILE A 61 -5.38 -1.36 5.32
C ILE A 61 -6.61 -0.46 5.29
N ILE A 62 -6.82 0.23 4.16
CA ILE A 62 -8.07 0.94 3.88
C ILE A 62 -8.83 0.16 2.82
N GLY A 63 -10.07 -0.21 3.13
CA GLY A 63 -10.98 -0.81 2.16
C GLY A 63 -12.19 0.09 1.91
N THR A 64 -12.84 -0.10 0.76
CA THR A 64 -14.11 0.57 0.43
C THR A 64 -15.22 -0.45 0.35
N VAL A 65 -16.35 -0.20 1.00
CA VAL A 65 -17.49 -1.12 1.02
C VAL A 65 -18.03 -1.27 -0.40
N LYS A 66 -17.91 -2.48 -0.94
CA LYS A 66 -18.39 -2.86 -2.28
C LYS A 66 -19.83 -3.34 -2.22
N SER A 67 -20.17 -4.13 -1.20
CA SER A 67 -21.54 -4.62 -0.98
C SER A 67 -21.81 -4.92 0.49
N VAL A 68 -23.09 -4.88 0.86
CA VAL A 68 -23.58 -5.18 2.21
C VAL A 68 -24.44 -6.45 2.14
N THR A 69 -24.17 -7.41 3.02
CA THR A 69 -24.95 -8.64 3.18
C THR A 69 -25.62 -8.65 4.56
N PHE A 70 -26.40 -9.69 4.87
CA PHE A 70 -27.08 -9.82 6.17
C PHE A 70 -26.11 -9.96 7.36
N SER A 71 -24.85 -10.34 7.14
CA SER A 71 -23.87 -10.58 8.22
C SER A 71 -22.48 -10.00 7.98
N ASN A 72 -22.19 -9.53 6.76
CA ASN A 72 -20.87 -9.00 6.41
C ASN A 72 -20.97 -7.76 5.54
N TRP A 73 -20.02 -6.84 5.72
CA TRP A 73 -19.63 -5.88 4.70
C TRP A 73 -18.48 -6.50 3.89
N ILE A 74 -18.63 -6.50 2.58
CA ILE A 74 -17.59 -6.94 1.64
C ILE A 74 -16.87 -5.69 1.16
N LEU A 75 -15.55 -5.64 1.37
CA LEU A 75 -14.70 -4.50 1.08
C LEU A 75 -13.78 -4.80 -0.12
N GLU A 76 -13.72 -3.85 -1.04
CA GLU A 76 -12.65 -3.76 -2.03
C GLU A 76 -11.37 -3.29 -1.33
N ILE A 77 -10.29 -4.07 -1.43
CA ILE A 77 -9.04 -3.87 -0.68
C ILE A 77 -7.81 -3.74 -1.59
N LYS A 78 -7.98 -3.51 -2.90
CA LYS A 78 -6.88 -3.36 -3.87
C LYS A 78 -5.96 -4.58 -3.93
N SER A 79 -6.60 -5.74 -3.81
CA SER A 79 -5.97 -7.05 -3.85
C SER A 79 -6.77 -7.94 -4.81
N PRO A 80 -6.22 -9.08 -5.27
CA PRO A 80 -7.01 -10.04 -6.04
C PRO A 80 -8.13 -10.72 -5.21
N TYR A 81 -8.14 -10.51 -3.89
CA TYR A 81 -9.13 -10.99 -2.94
C TYR A 81 -9.94 -9.84 -2.35
N GLU A 82 -11.19 -10.12 -1.98
CA GLU A 82 -12.04 -9.19 -1.26
C GLU A 82 -11.89 -9.39 0.26
N GLY A 83 -12.07 -8.31 1.01
CA GLY A 83 -12.08 -8.32 2.47
C GLY A 83 -13.48 -8.53 3.02
N TRP A 84 -13.62 -9.39 4.02
CA TRP A 84 -14.90 -9.73 4.65
C TRP A 84 -14.91 -9.22 6.09
N LEU A 85 -15.72 -8.19 6.36
CA LEU A 85 -15.90 -7.65 7.70
C LEU A 85 -17.23 -8.15 8.27
N ASN A 86 -17.17 -9.11 9.20
CA ASN A 86 -18.36 -9.58 9.89
C ASN A 86 -18.89 -8.52 10.88
N TYR A 87 -20.21 -8.44 11.06
CA TYR A 87 -20.82 -7.54 12.04
C TYR A 87 -20.32 -7.77 13.47
N SER A 88 -19.95 -9.02 13.82
CA SER A 88 -19.36 -9.34 15.12
C SER A 88 -18.00 -8.69 15.33
N GLU A 89 -17.29 -8.34 14.25
CA GLU A 89 -15.98 -7.69 14.27
C GLU A 89 -16.07 -6.16 14.20
N TYR A 90 -17.28 -5.61 14.20
CA TYR A 90 -17.51 -4.19 14.37
C TYR A 90 -17.35 -3.79 15.85
N PRO A 91 -16.89 -2.56 16.17
CA PRO A 91 -16.64 -2.16 17.57
C PRO A 91 -17.93 -2.01 18.40
N ARG A 92 -19.05 -1.72 17.75
CA ARG A 92 -20.37 -1.60 18.40
C ARG A 92 -21.17 -2.87 18.18
N ARG A 93 -22.05 -3.19 19.13
CA ARG A 93 -23.05 -4.25 18.94
C ARG A 93 -24.04 -3.77 17.88
N ILE A 94 -24.22 -4.58 16.85
CA ILE A 94 -25.09 -4.31 15.70
C ILE A 94 -26.11 -5.43 15.63
N ASP A 95 -27.37 -5.05 15.43
CA ASP A 95 -28.41 -5.99 15.02
C ASP A 95 -28.29 -6.23 13.51
N SER A 96 -28.26 -7.50 13.10
CA SER A 96 -28.05 -7.89 11.69
C SER A 96 -29.06 -7.31 10.70
N SER A 97 -30.24 -6.86 11.17
CA SER A 97 -31.25 -6.19 10.34
C SER A 97 -30.85 -4.77 9.91
N ASP A 98 -29.82 -4.18 10.54
CA ASP A 98 -29.49 -2.76 10.44
C ASP A 98 -28.09 -2.48 9.85
N MET A 99 -27.48 -3.46 9.18
CA MET A 99 -26.11 -3.37 8.64
C MET A 99 -25.85 -2.10 7.80
N SER A 100 -26.78 -1.75 6.92
CA SER A 100 -26.67 -0.57 6.04
C SER A 100 -26.74 0.77 6.80
N LYS A 101 -27.18 0.79 8.06
CA LYS A 101 -27.18 2.02 8.87
C LYS A 101 -25.78 2.42 9.35
N TYR A 102 -24.85 1.46 9.42
CA TYR A 102 -23.50 1.67 9.94
C TYR A 102 -22.48 1.91 8.85
N LEU A 103 -22.54 1.10 7.79
CA LEU A 103 -21.68 1.20 6.62
C LEU A 103 -22.50 0.89 5.37
N THR A 104 -22.39 1.76 4.38
CA THR A 104 -23.05 1.69 3.09
C THR A 104 -22.03 1.52 1.96
N VAL A 105 -22.51 1.11 0.78
CA VAL A 105 -21.65 1.00 -0.40
C VAL A 105 -20.98 2.35 -0.70
N GLY A 106 -19.66 2.32 -0.90
CA GLY A 106 -18.84 3.52 -1.10
C GLY A 106 -18.22 4.09 0.17
N ASP A 107 -18.66 3.69 1.37
CA ASP A 107 -17.96 4.09 2.60
C ASP A 107 -16.55 3.48 2.62
N SER A 108 -15.54 4.29 2.96
CA SER A 108 -14.17 3.83 3.16
C SER A 108 -13.86 3.64 4.63
N VAL A 109 -13.12 2.57 4.94
CA VAL A 109 -12.92 2.10 6.31
C VAL A 109 -11.49 1.63 6.50
N MET A 110 -10.84 2.08 7.58
CA MET A 110 -9.60 1.50 8.06
C MET A 110 -9.90 0.24 8.85
N VAL A 111 -9.24 -0.85 8.48
CA VAL A 111 -9.47 -2.19 9.03
C VAL A 111 -8.14 -2.92 9.21
N LEU A 112 -8.15 -3.98 10.01
CA LEU A 112 -7.04 -4.92 10.15
C LEU A 112 -7.39 -6.25 9.51
N VAL A 113 -6.45 -6.82 8.78
CA VAL A 113 -6.53 -8.22 8.33
C VAL A 113 -6.35 -9.11 9.55
N LYS A 114 -7.43 -9.73 10.01
CA LYS A 114 -7.44 -10.59 11.19
C LYS A 114 -6.76 -11.91 10.84
N GLU A 115 -7.29 -12.59 9.84
CA GLU A 115 -6.81 -13.89 9.41
C GLU A 115 -7.12 -14.14 7.93
N LEU A 116 -6.42 -15.10 7.35
CA LEU A 116 -6.68 -15.60 6.01
C LEU A 116 -7.03 -17.07 6.11
N THR A 117 -8.11 -17.49 5.45
CA THR A 117 -8.43 -18.91 5.31
C THR A 117 -7.50 -19.58 4.29
N PRO A 118 -7.38 -20.92 4.28
CA PRO A 118 -6.66 -21.64 3.23
C PRO A 118 -7.20 -21.40 1.81
N SER A 119 -8.47 -21.00 1.68
CA SER A 119 -9.09 -20.59 0.42
C SER A 119 -8.84 -19.12 0.05
N MET A 120 -7.96 -18.42 0.76
CA MET A 120 -7.64 -16.99 0.61
C MET A 120 -8.84 -16.06 0.82
N LYS A 121 -9.81 -16.46 1.64
CA LYS A 121 -10.82 -15.53 2.17
C LYS A 121 -10.12 -14.66 3.22
N VAL A 122 -10.24 -13.34 3.07
CA VAL A 122 -9.58 -12.35 3.93
C VAL A 122 -10.59 -11.87 4.97
N ASP A 123 -10.47 -12.35 6.21
CA ASP A 123 -11.34 -11.91 7.29
C ASP A 123 -10.77 -10.65 7.94
N LEU A 124 -11.61 -9.61 8.02
CA LEU A 124 -11.25 -8.29 8.51
C LEU A 124 -11.83 -8.04 9.90
N THR A 125 -11.17 -7.18 10.67
CA THR A 125 -11.69 -6.70 11.95
C THR A 125 -11.53 -5.20 12.11
N MET A 126 -12.50 -4.59 12.80
CA MET A 126 -12.44 -3.22 13.27
C MET A 126 -12.24 -3.14 14.79
N ARG A 127 -12.14 -4.26 15.50
CA ARG A 127 -11.91 -4.32 16.95
C ARG A 127 -10.43 -4.10 17.29
N ASN A 128 -9.90 -2.96 16.85
CA ASN A 128 -8.58 -2.50 17.25
C ASN A 128 -8.57 -0.97 17.39
N ASN A 129 -7.51 -0.44 17.99
CA ASN A 129 -7.39 0.99 18.25
C ASN A 129 -7.06 1.83 17.00
N ARG A 130 -6.86 1.18 15.84
CA ARG A 130 -6.44 1.82 14.58
C ARG A 130 -7.56 1.87 13.53
N SER A 131 -8.67 1.19 13.76
CA SER A 131 -9.77 1.09 12.81
C SER A 131 -10.74 2.23 13.01
N MET A 132 -11.19 2.79 11.89
CA MET A 132 -12.15 3.89 11.89
C MET A 132 -12.86 3.95 10.54
N VAL A 133 -14.06 4.50 10.56
CA VAL A 133 -14.75 4.88 9.32
C VAL A 133 -14.19 6.22 8.86
N ILE A 134 -13.78 6.30 7.60
CA ILE A 134 -13.22 7.51 7.01
C ILE A 134 -14.39 8.38 6.53
N LYS A 135 -14.52 9.58 7.09
CA LYS A 135 -15.62 10.51 6.78
C LYS A 135 -15.21 11.76 6.00
N ASN A 136 -13.92 12.09 6.00
CA ASN A 136 -13.37 13.26 5.32
C ASN A 136 -11.93 13.00 4.88
N GLY A 137 -11.38 13.93 4.09
CA GLY A 137 -10.05 13.84 3.51
C GLY A 137 -10.05 13.23 2.11
N ILE A 138 -8.86 12.92 1.63
CA ILE A 138 -8.63 12.37 0.29
C ILE A 138 -8.03 10.98 0.44
N LEU A 139 -8.49 10.06 -0.40
CA LEU A 139 -7.86 8.77 -0.63
C LEU A 139 -7.08 8.84 -1.92
N MET A 140 -5.84 8.37 -1.88
CA MET A 140 -5.01 8.19 -3.06
C MET A 140 -4.42 6.78 -3.06
N GLU A 141 -4.06 6.31 -4.24
CA GLU A 141 -3.53 4.97 -4.46
C GLU A 141 -2.09 5.07 -4.94
N ILE A 142 -1.24 4.23 -4.36
CA ILE A 142 0.12 4.00 -4.85
C ILE A 142 0.32 2.51 -5.03
N SER A 143 1.35 2.15 -5.79
CA SER A 143 1.74 0.75 -5.89
C SER A 143 2.13 0.18 -4.50
N PRO A 144 1.59 -0.98 -4.08
CA PRO A 144 1.87 -1.57 -2.77
C PRO A 144 3.36 -1.81 -2.51
N VAL A 145 4.14 -2.11 -3.55
CA VAL A 145 5.60 -2.29 -3.44
C VAL A 145 6.34 -0.99 -3.09
N LYS A 146 5.71 0.17 -3.23
CA LYS A 146 6.25 1.50 -2.90
C LYS A 146 5.86 1.97 -1.50
N VAL A 147 4.94 1.29 -0.82
CA VAL A 147 4.52 1.62 0.56
C VAL A 147 5.71 1.73 1.54
N PRO A 148 6.67 0.77 1.59
CA PRO A 148 7.81 0.88 2.49
C PRO A 148 8.68 2.11 2.23
N ARG A 149 8.71 2.60 0.97
CA ARG A 149 9.47 3.79 0.60
C ARG A 149 8.80 5.06 1.12
N VAL A 150 7.48 5.20 0.94
CA VAL A 150 6.71 6.34 1.47
C VAL A 150 6.77 6.42 2.98
N ILE A 151 6.73 5.28 3.69
CA ILE A 151 6.92 5.25 5.14
C ILE A 151 8.36 5.66 5.49
N GLY A 152 9.35 5.12 4.78
CA GLY A 152 10.76 5.34 5.04
C GLY A 152 11.28 4.55 6.25
N ARG A 153 12.61 4.49 6.39
CA ARG A 153 13.26 3.78 7.52
C ARG A 153 12.78 4.38 8.84
N GLY A 154 12.22 3.55 9.72
CA GLY A 154 11.71 3.96 11.03
C GLY A 154 10.55 4.97 10.95
N GLY A 155 9.89 5.11 9.80
CA GLY A 155 8.85 6.13 9.60
C GLY A 155 9.38 7.54 9.33
N SER A 156 10.66 7.70 8.98
CA SER A 156 11.28 9.02 8.77
C SER A 156 10.61 9.85 7.68
N MET A 157 10.27 9.24 6.53
CA MET A 157 9.69 9.94 5.39
C MET A 157 8.24 10.36 5.67
N ILE A 158 7.42 9.45 6.19
CA ILE A 158 6.03 9.77 6.55
C ILE A 158 5.96 10.82 7.67
N SER A 159 6.89 10.77 8.65
CA SER A 159 6.93 11.77 9.73
C SER A 159 7.32 13.15 9.20
N MET A 160 8.26 13.21 8.25
CA MET A 160 8.61 14.45 7.55
C MET A 160 7.42 14.99 6.77
N LEU A 161 6.74 14.17 5.97
CA LEU A 161 5.55 14.60 5.21
C LEU A 161 4.50 15.20 6.15
N LYS A 162 4.13 14.49 7.22
CA LYS A 162 3.16 14.98 8.21
C LYS A 162 3.57 16.31 8.84
N LYS A 163 4.86 16.47 9.18
CA LYS A 163 5.39 17.67 9.84
C LYS A 163 5.41 18.87 8.89
N GLU A 164 5.93 18.70 7.68
CA GLU A 164 6.13 19.80 6.74
C GLU A 164 4.81 20.22 6.06
N THR A 165 3.84 19.31 5.93
CA THR A 165 2.51 19.64 5.38
C THR A 165 1.44 19.87 6.44
N ASN A 166 1.69 19.66 7.74
CA ASN A 166 0.66 19.68 8.80
C ASN A 166 -0.56 18.78 8.51
N CYS A 167 -0.40 17.76 7.67
CA CYS A 167 -1.46 16.80 7.36
C CYS A 167 -1.38 15.57 8.28
N ASN A 168 -2.52 14.97 8.56
CA ASN A 168 -2.57 13.61 9.05
C ASN A 168 -2.60 12.64 7.86
N ILE A 169 -1.62 11.74 7.83
CA ILE A 169 -1.42 10.79 6.73
C ILE A 169 -1.42 9.37 7.29
N PHE A 170 -2.24 8.50 6.73
CA PHE A 170 -2.22 7.06 7.02
C PHE A 170 -1.90 6.30 5.74
N VAL A 171 -0.96 5.36 5.82
CA VAL A 171 -0.53 4.54 4.67
C VAL A 171 -0.93 3.09 4.96
N GLY A 172 -1.91 2.58 4.22
CA GLY A 172 -2.31 1.18 4.28
C GLY A 172 -1.29 0.28 3.58
N GLN A 173 -1.13 -0.96 4.06
CA GLN A 173 -0.23 -1.94 3.39
C GLN A 173 -0.69 -2.29 1.97
N ASN A 174 -1.97 -2.07 1.66
CA ASN A 174 -2.55 -2.26 0.34
C ASN A 174 -2.28 -1.12 -0.65
N GLY A 175 -1.46 -0.12 -0.30
CA GLY A 175 -1.15 1.00 -1.17
C GLY A 175 -2.21 2.10 -1.18
N VAL A 176 -3.29 1.97 -0.40
CA VAL A 176 -4.27 3.05 -0.22
C VAL A 176 -3.80 3.97 0.90
N ILE A 177 -3.71 5.25 0.59
CA ILE A 177 -3.26 6.30 1.51
C ILE A 177 -4.42 7.24 1.78
N TRP A 178 -4.63 7.56 3.06
CA TRP A 178 -5.57 8.57 3.50
C TRP A 178 -4.83 9.82 3.96
N VAL A 179 -5.24 10.97 3.44
CA VAL A 179 -4.66 12.29 3.75
C VAL A 179 -5.77 13.23 4.22
N THR A 180 -5.58 13.85 5.38
CA THR A 180 -6.46 14.89 5.93
C THR A 180 -5.66 16.10 6.39
N GLY A 181 -6.21 17.29 6.16
CA GLY A 181 -5.55 18.56 6.47
C GLY A 181 -6.32 19.72 5.85
N LYS A 182 -5.68 20.89 5.76
CA LYS A 182 -6.21 22.02 4.99
C LYS A 182 -5.99 21.77 3.50
N ASP A 183 -6.88 22.28 2.64
CA ASP A 183 -6.88 21.96 1.20
C ASP A 183 -5.51 22.15 0.52
N ASN A 184 -4.88 23.32 0.69
CA ASN A 184 -3.55 23.60 0.11
C ASN A 184 -2.45 22.68 0.63
N ASP A 185 -2.55 22.25 1.88
CA ASP A 185 -1.57 21.39 2.52
C ASP A 185 -1.73 19.93 2.07
N VAL A 186 -2.98 19.50 1.89
CA VAL A 186 -3.33 18.18 1.34
C VAL A 186 -2.80 18.06 -0.08
N VAL A 187 -2.97 19.08 -0.93
CA VAL A 187 -2.44 19.08 -2.31
C VAL A 187 -0.92 18.88 -2.29
N LYS A 188 -0.19 19.65 -1.47
CA LYS A 188 1.28 19.48 -1.34
C LYS A 188 1.68 18.08 -0.88
N ALA A 189 0.92 17.50 0.05
CA ALA A 189 1.18 16.15 0.54
C ALA A 189 0.99 15.10 -0.56
N VAL A 190 -0.09 15.21 -1.33
CA VAL A 190 -0.39 14.33 -2.47
C VAL A 190 0.71 14.43 -3.53
N ASP A 191 1.09 15.64 -3.93
CA ASP A 191 2.14 15.86 -4.93
C ASP A 191 3.48 15.27 -4.47
N ALA A 192 3.87 15.49 -3.21
CA ALA A 192 5.08 14.91 -2.66
C ALA A 192 5.05 13.38 -2.64
N ILE A 193 3.92 12.76 -2.33
CA ILE A 193 3.75 11.30 -2.36
C ILE A 193 3.88 10.76 -3.79
N ASN A 194 3.29 11.44 -4.79
CA ASN A 194 3.42 11.07 -6.20
C ASN A 194 4.88 11.13 -6.68
N ILE A 195 5.62 12.18 -6.29
CA ILE A 195 7.07 12.27 -6.59
C ILE A 195 7.81 11.11 -5.92
N ILE A 196 7.47 10.76 -4.68
CA ILE A 196 8.13 9.66 -3.97
C ILE A 196 7.90 8.31 -4.66
N GLU A 197 6.68 8.07 -5.14
CA GLU A 197 6.33 6.87 -5.89
C GLU A 197 7.17 6.73 -7.17
N ASN A 198 7.21 7.80 -7.97
CA ASN A 198 7.91 7.85 -9.25
C ASN A 198 9.44 7.78 -9.08
N GLU A 199 9.97 8.36 -8.00
CA GLU A 199 11.42 8.46 -7.76
C GLU A 199 11.93 7.50 -6.69
N ALA A 200 11.18 6.45 -6.35
CA ALA A 200 11.46 5.56 -5.23
C ALA A 200 12.89 4.96 -5.23
N ASN A 201 13.50 4.79 -6.41
CA ASN A 201 14.83 4.20 -6.59
C ASN A 201 16.00 5.20 -6.49
N LYS A 202 15.72 6.52 -6.48
CA LYS A 202 16.76 7.56 -6.42
C LYS A 202 17.32 7.71 -5.00
N GLN A 203 18.63 7.92 -4.90
CA GLN A 203 19.29 8.23 -3.62
C GLN A 203 19.00 9.69 -3.22
N GLY A 204 19.06 10.00 -1.92
CA GLY A 204 18.85 11.37 -1.42
C GLY A 204 17.41 11.91 -1.47
N LEU A 205 16.43 11.10 -1.88
CA LEU A 205 15.04 11.53 -2.06
C LEU A 205 14.43 12.23 -0.84
N THR A 206 14.72 11.75 0.37
CA THR A 206 14.21 12.36 1.62
C THR A 206 14.65 13.82 1.76
N GLU A 207 15.91 14.13 1.45
CA GLU A 207 16.41 15.50 1.53
C GLU A 207 15.80 16.37 0.43
N ARG A 208 15.68 15.83 -0.79
CA ARG A 208 15.05 16.52 -1.93
C ARG A 208 13.59 16.88 -1.64
N ILE A 209 12.80 15.92 -1.12
CA ILE A 209 11.40 16.15 -0.75
C ILE A 209 11.32 17.18 0.38
N GLY A 210 12.22 17.11 1.38
CA GLY A 210 12.29 18.12 2.43
C GLY A 210 12.51 19.53 1.90
N LYS A 211 13.43 19.72 0.95
CA LYS A 211 13.68 21.03 0.30
C LYS A 211 12.48 21.48 -0.54
N LEU A 212 11.81 20.57 -1.24
CA LEU A 212 10.63 20.85 -2.04
C LEU A 212 9.48 21.35 -1.16
N LEU A 213 9.20 20.68 -0.05
CA LEU A 213 8.10 21.06 0.86
C LEU A 213 8.35 22.40 1.56
N LYS A 214 9.61 22.77 1.78
CA LYS A 214 10.02 24.07 2.32
C LYS A 214 10.01 25.20 1.29
N GLY A 215 9.73 24.90 0.02
CA GLY A 215 9.72 25.88 -1.07
C GLY A 215 11.11 26.30 -1.56
N GLU A 216 12.16 25.55 -1.19
CA GLU A 216 13.56 25.81 -1.60
C GLU A 216 13.86 25.24 -3.01
N LEU A 217 12.93 24.48 -3.58
CA LEU A 217 12.98 23.99 -4.95
C LEU A 217 11.72 24.48 -5.69
N LYS A 218 11.89 25.37 -6.68
CA LYS A 218 10.83 25.69 -7.64
C LYS A 218 10.84 24.60 -8.71
N GLU A 219 9.68 24.02 -9.01
CA GLU A 219 9.55 23.15 -10.17
C GLU A 219 9.89 23.91 -11.45
N LYS A 220 10.70 23.30 -12.32
CA LYS A 220 10.52 23.50 -13.76
C LYS A 220 9.26 22.71 -14.11
N LYS A 221 8.17 23.40 -14.47
CA LYS A 221 7.08 22.76 -15.18
C LYS A 221 7.67 22.27 -16.51
N GLU A 222 7.89 20.97 -16.64
CA GLU A 222 8.05 20.38 -17.96
C GLU A 222 6.67 20.47 -18.61
N GLU A 223 6.56 21.34 -19.62
CA GLU A 223 5.41 21.32 -20.53
C GLU A 223 5.33 19.92 -21.16
N PRO A 224 4.15 19.32 -21.29
CA PRO A 224 4.03 18.06 -21.99
C PRO A 224 4.45 18.30 -23.44
N GLU A 225 5.57 17.71 -23.86
CA GLU A 225 5.91 17.59 -25.28
C GLU A 225 4.72 16.90 -25.96
N SER A 226 4.02 17.64 -26.82
CA SER A 226 3.02 17.04 -27.70
C SER A 226 3.72 15.97 -28.53
N PRO A 227 3.24 14.72 -28.56
CA PRO A 227 3.77 13.76 -29.50
C PRO A 227 3.39 14.25 -30.90
N ASP A 228 4.36 14.78 -31.65
CA ASP A 228 4.32 15.11 -33.07
C ASP A 228 4.17 13.84 -33.95
N ILE A 229 3.33 12.90 -33.54
CA ILE A 229 3.09 11.62 -34.25
C ILE A 229 1.98 11.79 -35.32
N LEU A 230 1.24 12.91 -35.31
CA LEU A 230 0.14 13.15 -36.26
C LEU A 230 0.57 13.74 -37.61
N ASN A 231 1.84 14.16 -37.77
CA ASN A 231 2.33 14.72 -39.03
C ASN A 231 3.11 13.72 -39.92
N GLU A 232 3.49 12.54 -39.43
CA GLU A 232 4.17 11.51 -40.26
C GLU A 232 3.21 10.52 -40.95
N LEU A 233 1.90 10.63 -40.73
CA LEU A 233 0.88 9.75 -41.36
C LEU A 233 0.10 10.42 -42.50
N LEU A 234 0.49 11.63 -42.91
CA LEU A 234 -0.18 12.40 -43.97
C LEU A 234 0.73 12.86 -45.12
N ASP A 235 1.96 12.37 -45.19
CA ASP A 235 2.86 12.56 -46.36
C ASP A 235 3.07 11.26 -47.14
#